data_AF-A0A971CS81-F1
#
_entry.id   AF-A0A971CS81-F1
#
_cell.length_a   1.000
_cell.length_b   1.000
_cell.length_c   1.000
_cell.angle_alpha   90.00
_cell.angle_beta   90.00
_cell.angle_gamma   90.00
#
_symmetry.space_group_name_H-M   'P 1'
#
loop_
_entity.id
_entity.type
_entity.pdbx_description
1 polymer ?
#
loop_
_entity_poly.entity_id
_entity_poly.type
_entity_poly.pdbx_seq_one_letter_code
_entity_poly.pdbx_strand_id
1 'polypeptide(L)'
;LVIHGRTVSQRYRGKADWDALARVKARFPSATIVGSGDIFDPQATVDLLKRTGLDGFVVARGAIGNPWIFRDLRCVWENRPVPPPPDLAEQREIMLEHFHRVLNGYPEKRAIGYFRKFVVRYARLHPNRKQVTITLMAAETRAAVEAGIDALYGGDEAR
;
A
#
# COMPACT_ATOMS: atom_id res chain seq x y z
N LEU A 1 -5.37 20.44 -6.46
CA LEU A 1 -6.06 19.57 -7.44
C LEU A 1 -5.32 18.24 -7.53
N VAL A 2 -6.02 17.11 -7.56
CA VAL A 2 -5.40 15.79 -7.81
C VAL A 2 -5.82 15.30 -9.19
N ILE A 3 -4.86 14.90 -10.03
CA ILE A 3 -5.11 14.42 -11.39
C ILE A 3 -4.55 13.01 -11.53
N HIS A 4 -5.39 12.06 -11.93
CA HIS A 4 -4.91 10.75 -12.34
C HIS A 4 -4.42 10.81 -13.79
N GLY A 5 -3.23 10.30 -14.08
CA GLY A 5 -2.64 10.29 -15.43
C GLY A 5 -3.30 9.35 -16.44
N ARG A 6 -4.61 9.07 -16.31
CA ARG A 6 -5.36 8.28 -17.29
C ARG A 6 -6.67 8.98 -17.59
N THR A 7 -7.14 8.80 -18.82
CA THR A 7 -8.49 9.21 -19.21
C THR A 7 -9.51 8.28 -18.56
N VAL A 8 -10.76 8.75 -18.48
CA VAL A 8 -11.89 7.95 -18.00
C VAL A 8 -12.06 6.67 -18.83
N SER A 9 -11.86 6.73 -20.16
CA SER A 9 -12.01 5.59 -21.07
C SER A 9 -10.93 4.53 -20.89
N GLN A 10 -9.71 4.90 -20.49
CA GLN A 10 -8.61 3.97 -20.24
C GLN A 10 -8.85 3.10 -19.00
N ARG A 11 -9.61 3.59 -18.02
CA ARG A 11 -9.78 2.93 -16.71
C ARG A 11 -8.41 2.58 -16.09
N TYR A 12 -8.08 1.29 -15.97
CA TYR A 12 -6.79 0.79 -15.46
C TYR A 12 -5.86 0.23 -16.55
N ARG A 13 -6.21 0.40 -17.84
CA ARG A 13 -5.41 -0.07 -18.96
C ARG A 13 -4.28 0.92 -19.27
N GLY A 14 -3.23 0.41 -19.93
CA GLY A 14 -2.05 1.20 -20.27
C GLY A 14 -1.28 1.70 -19.03
N LYS A 15 -0.41 2.68 -19.22
CA LYS A 15 0.35 3.37 -18.16
C LYS A 15 -0.24 4.76 -17.91
N ALA A 16 -0.12 5.27 -16.70
CA ALA A 16 -0.41 6.67 -16.42
C ALA A 16 0.55 7.59 -17.20
N ASP A 17 0.01 8.56 -17.92
CA ASP A 17 0.73 9.61 -18.65
C ASP A 17 1.04 10.77 -17.71
N TRP A 18 2.23 10.72 -17.13
CA TRP A 18 2.74 11.76 -16.24
C TRP A 18 3.29 12.98 -16.98
N ASP A 19 3.61 12.84 -18.27
CA ASP A 19 4.05 13.97 -19.09
C ASP A 19 2.86 14.91 -19.39
N ALA A 20 1.65 14.35 -19.53
CA ALA A 20 0.42 15.15 -19.56
C ALA A 20 0.22 15.97 -18.28
N LEU A 21 0.47 15.39 -17.11
CA LEU A 21 0.38 16.11 -15.83
C LEU A 21 1.45 17.19 -15.73
N ALA A 22 2.67 16.94 -16.21
CA ALA A 22 3.73 17.94 -16.27
C ALA A 22 3.33 19.14 -17.16
N ARG A 23 2.70 18.90 -18.32
CA ARG A 23 2.16 19.97 -19.17
C ARG A 23 1.11 20.81 -18.44
N VAL A 24 0.24 20.18 -17.64
CA VAL A 24 -0.75 20.90 -16.81
C VAL A 24 -0.05 21.74 -15.74
N LYS A 25 0.95 21.20 -15.04
CA LYS A 25 1.72 21.96 -14.04
C LYS A 25 2.45 23.15 -14.65
N ALA A 26 3.08 22.97 -15.81
CA ALA A 26 3.73 24.05 -16.54
C ALA A 26 2.75 25.16 -16.98
N ARG A 27 1.51 24.78 -17.34
CA ARG A 27 0.47 25.74 -17.73
C ARG A 27 -0.09 26.55 -16.55
N PHE A 28 -0.07 25.98 -15.34
CA PHE A 28 -0.62 26.56 -14.11
C PHE A 28 0.39 26.48 -12.95
N PRO A 29 1.53 27.19 -13.04
CA PRO A 29 2.64 27.02 -12.10
C PRO A 29 2.28 27.36 -10.65
N SER A 30 1.41 28.35 -10.45
CA SER A 30 0.96 28.80 -9.11
C SER A 30 -0.05 27.86 -8.46
N ALA A 31 -0.63 26.89 -9.19
CA ALA A 31 -1.59 25.96 -8.63
C ALA A 31 -0.90 24.74 -8.00
N THR A 32 -1.41 24.29 -6.85
CA THR A 32 -1.01 23.00 -6.27
C THR A 32 -1.65 21.84 -7.03
N ILE A 33 -0.84 21.09 -7.76
CA ILE A 33 -1.23 19.96 -8.58
C ILE A 33 -0.49 18.71 -8.10
N VAL A 34 -1.29 17.71 -7.71
CA VAL A 34 -0.82 16.42 -7.20
C VAL A 34 -1.15 15.35 -8.23
N GLY A 35 -0.16 14.54 -8.60
CA GLY A 35 -0.35 13.45 -9.57
C GLY A 35 -0.82 12.14 -8.94
N SER A 36 -1.48 11.29 -9.71
CA SER A 36 -1.74 9.91 -9.31
C SER A 36 -1.68 8.97 -10.51
N GLY A 37 -1.29 7.72 -10.25
CA GLY A 37 -1.28 6.66 -11.24
C GLY A 37 0.02 5.88 -11.22
N ASP A 38 -0.10 4.56 -11.04
CA ASP A 38 0.99 3.59 -11.17
C ASP A 38 2.21 3.83 -10.27
N ILE A 39 1.99 4.35 -9.06
CA ILE A 39 3.02 4.49 -8.03
C ILE A 39 3.16 3.17 -7.27
N PHE A 40 4.27 2.49 -7.52
CA PHE A 40 4.63 1.21 -6.91
C PHE A 40 6.10 1.14 -6.46
N ASP A 41 6.97 1.90 -7.11
CA ASP A 41 8.41 1.93 -6.86
C ASP A 41 8.83 3.29 -6.27
N PRO A 42 9.44 3.33 -5.08
CA PRO A 42 9.82 4.58 -4.43
C PRO A 42 10.79 5.44 -5.25
N GLN A 43 11.83 4.83 -5.84
CA GLN A 43 12.86 5.56 -6.59
C GLN A 43 12.29 6.20 -7.85
N ALA A 44 11.63 5.40 -8.69
CA ALA A 44 10.97 5.87 -9.90
C ALA A 44 9.92 6.94 -9.60
N THR A 45 9.22 6.87 -8.47
CA THR A 45 8.22 7.87 -8.07
C THR A 45 8.88 9.20 -7.72
N VAL A 46 9.99 9.20 -6.97
CA VAL A 46 10.71 10.44 -6.64
C VAL A 46 11.33 11.07 -7.89
N ASP A 47 11.93 10.27 -8.77
CA ASP A 47 12.50 10.76 -10.03
C ASP A 47 11.41 11.35 -10.94
N LEU A 48 10.25 10.71 -10.97
CA LEU A 48 9.08 11.19 -11.70
C LEU A 48 8.55 12.52 -11.14
N LEU A 49 8.48 12.66 -9.82
CA LEU A 49 8.06 13.91 -9.19
C LEU A 49 9.03 15.05 -9.53
N LYS A 50 10.34 14.80 -9.40
CA LYS A 50 11.39 15.76 -9.77
C LYS A 50 11.31 16.18 -11.24
N ARG A 51 11.10 15.23 -12.15
CA ARG A 51 11.00 15.50 -13.60
C ARG A 51 9.74 16.28 -13.98
N THR A 52 8.61 15.99 -13.35
CA THR A 52 7.31 16.59 -13.72
C THR A 52 7.06 17.95 -13.07
N GLY A 53 7.77 18.27 -11.99
CA GLY A 53 7.58 19.51 -11.23
C GLY A 53 6.25 19.59 -10.48
N LEU A 54 5.52 18.48 -10.37
CA LEU A 54 4.27 18.40 -9.61
C LEU A 54 4.53 18.63 -8.12
N ASP A 55 3.52 19.11 -7.40
CA ASP A 55 3.64 19.47 -5.97
C ASP A 55 3.53 18.25 -5.04
N GLY A 56 3.19 17.09 -5.60
CA GLY A 56 3.13 15.84 -4.85
C GLY A 56 2.49 14.71 -5.65
N PHE A 57 2.24 13.59 -4.97
CA PHE A 57 1.56 12.46 -5.55
C PHE A 57 0.61 11.75 -4.57
N VAL A 58 -0.34 10.98 -5.10
CA VAL A 58 -1.22 10.09 -4.33
C VAL A 58 -0.92 8.62 -4.67
N VAL A 59 -0.53 7.87 -3.64
CA VAL A 59 -0.38 6.41 -3.69
C VAL A 59 -1.71 5.75 -3.36
N ALA A 60 -2.23 4.94 -4.29
CA ALA A 60 -3.46 4.18 -4.08
C ALA A 60 -3.17 2.67 -4.04
N ARG A 61 -3.25 1.99 -5.19
CA ARG A 61 -3.05 0.53 -5.29
C ARG A 61 -1.70 0.06 -4.76
N GLY A 62 -0.65 0.88 -4.84
CA GLY A 62 0.68 0.56 -4.33
C GLY A 62 0.76 0.45 -2.81
N ALA A 63 -0.17 1.05 -2.06
CA ALA A 63 -0.21 1.00 -0.60
C ALA A 63 -1.07 -0.15 -0.05
N ILE A 64 -1.89 -0.81 -0.87
CA ILE A 64 -2.80 -1.88 -0.42
C ILE A 64 -1.96 -3.10 -0.02
N GLY A 65 -1.94 -3.41 1.28
CA GLY A 65 -1.10 -4.47 1.86
C GLY A 65 0.40 -4.16 1.80
N ASN A 66 0.75 -2.88 1.60
CA ASN A 66 2.12 -2.38 1.57
C ASN A 66 2.17 -0.94 2.15
N PRO A 67 1.81 -0.74 3.43
CA PRO A 67 1.90 0.58 4.06
C PRO A 67 3.34 1.12 4.12
N TRP A 68 4.35 0.25 4.07
CA TRP A 68 5.77 0.63 4.09
C TRP A 68 6.23 1.46 2.90
N ILE A 69 5.48 1.48 1.79
CA ILE A 69 5.79 2.32 0.63
C ILE A 69 5.97 3.80 1.00
N PHE A 70 5.23 4.30 2.00
CA PHE A 70 5.36 5.69 2.44
C PHE A 70 6.67 5.96 3.20
N ARG A 71 7.13 5.00 4.00
CA ARG A 71 8.45 5.05 4.65
C ARG A 71 9.54 5.06 3.58
N ASP A 72 9.45 4.15 2.61
CA ASP A 72 10.46 3.99 1.57
C ASP A 72 10.53 5.23 0.65
N LEU A 73 9.37 5.78 0.25
CA LEU A 73 9.27 7.04 -0.49
C LEU A 73 9.93 8.20 0.26
N ARG A 74 9.74 8.28 1.58
CA ARG A 74 10.36 9.32 2.41
C ARG A 74 11.88 9.14 2.46
N CYS A 75 12.37 7.91 2.65
CA CYS A 75 13.80 7.63 2.62
C CYS A 75 14.43 8.08 1.29
N VAL A 76 13.85 7.69 0.16
CA VAL A 76 14.34 8.12 -1.17
C VAL A 76 14.30 9.64 -1.31
N TRP A 77 13.20 10.29 -0.91
CA TRP A 77 13.07 11.75 -1.02
C TRP A 77 14.15 12.50 -0.23
N GLU A 78 14.50 12.00 0.96
CA GLU A 78 15.51 12.57 1.85
C GLU A 78 16.94 12.08 1.54
N ASN A 79 17.14 11.32 0.45
CA ASN A 79 18.41 10.66 0.10
C ASN A 79 18.98 9.77 1.22
N ARG A 80 18.09 9.13 2.00
CA ARG A 80 18.45 8.12 3.00
C ARG A 80 18.32 6.71 2.41
N PRO A 81 19.14 5.74 2.87
CA PRO A 81 18.98 4.35 2.47
C PRO A 81 17.56 3.84 2.73
N VAL A 82 16.99 3.15 1.75
CA VAL A 82 15.71 2.44 1.92
C VAL A 82 16.00 1.17 2.73
N PRO A 83 15.30 0.95 3.87
CA PRO A 83 15.48 -0.27 4.65
C PRO A 83 15.07 -1.51 3.85
N PRO A 84 15.48 -2.72 4.28
CA PRO A 84 15.00 -3.95 3.65
C PRO A 84 13.47 -4.09 3.74
N PRO A 85 12.87 -4.98 2.93
CA PRO A 85 11.46 -5.37 3.10
C PRO A 85 11.17 -5.79 4.54
N PRO A 86 9.94 -5.56 5.05
CA PRO A 86 9.59 -5.88 6.43
C PRO A 86 9.71 -7.38 6.67
N ASP A 87 10.30 -7.75 7.80
CA ASP A 87 10.34 -9.14 8.24
C ASP A 87 8.94 -9.63 8.69
N LEU A 88 8.84 -10.89 9.10
CA LEU A 88 7.56 -11.46 9.53
C LEU A 88 7.01 -10.81 10.79
N ALA A 89 7.88 -10.40 11.73
CA ALA A 89 7.46 -9.77 12.97
C ALA A 89 6.90 -8.36 12.72
N GLU A 90 7.55 -7.56 11.87
CA GLU A 90 7.04 -6.25 11.45
C GLU A 90 5.73 -6.40 10.66
N GLN A 91 5.63 -7.40 9.78
CA GLN A 91 4.38 -7.70 9.08
C GLN A 91 3.26 -8.10 10.06
N ARG A 92 3.55 -8.91 11.08
CA ARG A 92 2.61 -9.33 12.12
C ARG A 92 2.01 -8.11 12.83
N GLU A 93 2.88 -7.25 13.36
CA GLU A 93 2.49 -6.06 14.12
C GLU A 93 1.56 -5.16 13.29
N ILE A 94 1.97 -4.85 12.07
CA ILE A 94 1.20 -3.97 11.17
C ILE A 94 -0.12 -4.62 10.74
N MET A 95 -0.16 -5.94 10.53
CA MET A 95 -1.40 -6.64 10.19
C MET A 95 -2.40 -6.64 11.35
N LEU A 96 -1.95 -6.89 12.57
CA LEU A 96 -2.78 -6.82 13.78
C LEU A 96 -3.29 -5.40 14.01
N GLU A 97 -2.39 -4.41 13.95
CA GLU A 97 -2.76 -2.99 14.10
C GLU A 97 -3.81 -2.58 13.07
N HIS A 98 -3.60 -2.92 11.79
CA HIS A 98 -4.56 -2.64 10.73
C HIS A 98 -5.91 -3.32 11.02
N PHE A 99 -5.93 -4.60 11.40
CA PHE A 99 -7.16 -5.30 11.70
C PHE A 99 -7.92 -4.66 12.87
N HIS A 100 -7.23 -4.29 13.95
CA HIS A 100 -7.82 -3.60 15.10
C HIS A 100 -8.37 -2.22 14.73
N ARG A 101 -7.65 -1.45 13.88
CA ARG A 101 -8.17 -0.17 13.38
C ARG A 101 -9.45 -0.33 12.55
N VAL A 102 -9.57 -1.41 11.77
CA VAL A 102 -10.80 -1.71 11.04
C VAL A 102 -11.93 -2.10 12.01
N LEU A 103 -11.64 -2.88 13.06
CA LEU A 103 -12.62 -3.24 14.08
C LEU A 103 -13.18 -2.02 14.83
N ASN A 104 -12.39 -0.97 15.02
CA ASN A 104 -12.87 0.27 15.66
C ASN A 104 -13.95 0.99 14.83
N GLY A 105 -14.01 0.77 13.51
CA GLY A 105 -14.95 1.45 12.62
C GLY A 105 -16.16 0.62 12.21
N TYR A 106 -16.15 -0.71 12.42
CA TYR A 106 -17.16 -1.61 11.87
C TYR A 106 -17.46 -2.78 12.82
N PRO A 107 -18.72 -3.28 12.83
CA PRO A 107 -19.04 -4.54 13.49
C PRO A 107 -18.14 -5.68 12.98
N GLU A 108 -17.79 -6.61 13.87
CA GLU A 108 -16.78 -7.65 13.63
C GLU A 108 -16.89 -8.35 12.26
N LYS A 109 -18.08 -8.87 11.93
CA LYS A 109 -18.32 -9.55 10.65
C LYS A 109 -17.98 -8.69 9.42
N ARG A 110 -18.28 -7.39 9.47
CA ARG A 110 -17.92 -6.44 8.39
C ARG A 110 -16.44 -6.12 8.41
N ALA A 111 -15.85 -5.93 9.59
CA ALA A 111 -14.42 -5.65 9.74
C ALA A 111 -13.55 -6.76 9.14
N ILE A 112 -13.87 -8.02 9.44
CA ILE A 112 -13.20 -9.20 8.86
C ILE A 112 -13.32 -9.17 7.33
N GLY A 113 -14.51 -8.94 6.80
CA GLY A 113 -14.73 -8.82 5.34
C GLY A 113 -13.91 -7.71 4.68
N TYR A 114 -13.73 -6.57 5.35
CA TYR A 114 -12.87 -5.49 4.86
C TYR A 114 -11.39 -5.85 4.94
N PHE A 115 -10.94 -6.42 6.05
CA PHE A 115 -9.56 -6.82 6.23
C PHE A 115 -9.11 -7.85 5.20
N ARG A 116 -9.99 -8.80 4.83
CA ARG A 116 -9.73 -9.80 3.77
C ARG A 116 -9.30 -9.18 2.43
N LYS A 117 -9.73 -7.95 2.10
CA LYS A 117 -9.33 -7.24 0.88
C LYS A 117 -7.82 -6.95 0.83
N PHE A 118 -7.16 -6.92 1.98
CA PHE A 118 -5.73 -6.61 2.11
C PHE A 118 -4.85 -7.85 2.28
N VAL A 119 -5.40 -8.94 2.85
CA VAL A 119 -4.66 -10.19 3.15
C VAL A 119 -3.88 -10.72 1.94
N VAL A 120 -4.51 -10.78 0.76
CA VAL A 120 -3.86 -11.31 -0.46
C VAL A 120 -2.63 -10.47 -0.85
N ARG A 121 -2.61 -9.18 -0.48
CA ARG A 121 -1.49 -8.27 -0.74
C ARG A 121 -0.40 -8.40 0.31
N TYR A 122 -0.74 -8.43 1.59
CA TYR A 122 0.24 -8.72 2.66
C TYR A 122 0.94 -10.06 2.42
N ALA A 123 0.18 -11.11 2.09
CA ALA A 123 0.70 -12.45 1.86
C ALA A 123 1.74 -12.54 0.73
N ARG A 124 1.90 -11.52 -0.13
CA ARG A 124 2.94 -11.49 -1.18
C ARG A 124 4.35 -11.37 -0.61
N LEU A 125 4.49 -10.80 0.59
CA LEU A 125 5.77 -10.64 1.28
C LEU A 125 6.08 -11.82 2.22
N HIS A 126 5.20 -12.82 2.26
CA HIS A 126 5.35 -14.01 3.10
C HIS A 126 5.86 -15.21 2.28
N PRO A 127 6.84 -16.00 2.76
CA PRO A 127 7.36 -17.16 2.02
C PRO A 127 6.27 -18.20 1.71
N ASN A 128 5.38 -18.45 2.67
CA ASN A 128 4.22 -19.35 2.53
C ASN A 128 2.90 -18.64 2.15
N ARG A 129 2.92 -17.79 1.11
CA ARG A 129 1.77 -16.99 0.64
C ARG A 129 0.43 -17.75 0.58
N LYS A 130 0.45 -18.97 0.02
CA LYS A 130 -0.76 -19.79 -0.18
C LYS A 130 -1.41 -20.13 1.16
N GLN A 131 -0.60 -20.54 2.14
CA GLN A 131 -1.09 -20.90 3.47
C GLN A 131 -1.71 -19.70 4.18
N VAL A 132 -1.03 -18.55 4.15
CA VAL A 132 -1.56 -17.30 4.70
C VAL A 132 -2.93 -16.96 4.13
N THR A 133 -3.04 -17.01 2.80
CA THR A 133 -4.28 -16.67 2.12
C THR A 133 -5.40 -17.62 2.52
N ILE A 134 -5.17 -18.94 2.53
CA ILE A 134 -6.18 -19.93 2.90
C ILE A 134 -6.65 -19.72 4.34
N THR A 135 -5.71 -19.65 5.30
CA THR A 135 -6.02 -19.51 6.72
C THR A 135 -6.83 -18.23 7.00
N LEU A 136 -6.34 -17.07 6.55
CA LEU A 136 -6.98 -15.78 6.88
C LEU A 136 -8.26 -15.50 6.06
N MET A 137 -8.43 -16.13 4.89
CA MET A 137 -9.72 -16.06 4.17
C MET A 137 -10.80 -16.88 4.86
N ALA A 138 -10.44 -17.98 5.53
CA ALA A 138 -11.38 -18.86 6.22
C ALA A 138 -11.76 -18.37 7.62
N ALA A 139 -10.96 -17.50 8.26
CA ALA A 139 -11.24 -16.99 9.60
C ALA A 139 -12.54 -16.18 9.68
N GLU A 140 -13.48 -16.58 10.53
CA GLU A 140 -14.82 -15.95 10.65
C GLU A 140 -15.02 -15.11 11.91
N THR A 141 -14.07 -15.17 12.85
CA THR A 141 -14.11 -14.42 14.11
C THR A 141 -12.85 -13.59 14.29
N ARG A 142 -12.94 -12.55 15.13
CA ARG A 142 -11.78 -11.75 15.53
C ARG A 142 -10.64 -12.62 16.04
N ALA A 143 -10.94 -13.53 16.97
CA ALA A 143 -9.95 -14.43 17.57
C ALA A 143 -9.29 -15.33 16.51
N ALA A 144 -10.05 -15.83 15.53
CA ALA A 144 -9.49 -16.66 14.45
C ALA A 144 -8.56 -15.86 13.51
N VAL A 145 -8.85 -14.58 13.26
CA VAL A 145 -7.96 -13.70 12.48
C VAL A 145 -6.68 -13.43 13.25
N GLU A 146 -6.78 -13.04 14.53
CA GLU A 146 -5.62 -12.77 15.39
C GLU A 146 -4.72 -14.01 15.53
N ALA A 147 -5.29 -15.16 15.89
CA ALA A 147 -4.56 -16.43 16.00
C ALA A 147 -3.94 -16.87 14.66
N GLY A 148 -4.63 -16.64 13.55
CA GLY A 148 -4.09 -16.93 12.21
C GLY A 148 -2.90 -16.05 11.86
N ILE A 149 -2.94 -14.76 12.21
CA ILE A 149 -1.81 -13.85 12.03
C ILE A 149 -0.64 -14.28 12.91
N ASP A 150 -0.89 -14.55 14.19
CA ASP A 150 0.13 -14.98 15.15
C ASP A 150 0.82 -16.29 14.74
N ALA A 151 0.05 -17.29 14.33
CA ALA A 151 0.62 -18.59 13.95
C ALA A 151 1.43 -18.56 12.65
N LEU A 152 1.16 -17.59 11.76
CA LEU A 152 1.81 -17.51 10.45
C LEU A 152 2.94 -16.49 10.40
N TYR A 153 2.85 -15.42 11.20
CA TYR A 153 3.79 -14.31 11.21
C TYR A 153 4.54 -14.17 12.55
N GLY A 154 4.15 -14.91 13.59
CA GLY A 154 4.94 -15.07 14.81
C GLY A 154 6.18 -15.92 14.49
N GLY A 155 7.34 -15.47 14.96
CA GLY A 155 8.58 -16.25 14.86
C GLY A 155 8.52 -17.55 15.68
N ASP A 156 9.60 -18.33 15.65
CA ASP A 156 9.72 -19.58 16.40
C ASP A 156 9.56 -19.44 17.93
N GLU A 157 9.47 -18.22 18.46
CA GLU A 157 9.17 -17.94 19.88
C GLU A 157 7.71 -18.22 20.27
N ALA A 158 6.80 -18.44 19.31
CA ALA A 158 5.39 -18.74 19.54
C ALA A 158 5.04 -20.24 19.50
N ARG A 159 6.04 -21.13 19.50
CA ARG A 159 5.86 -22.59 19.39
C ARG A 159 6.35 -23.37 20.60
#